data_AF-F6D4G4-F1
#
_entry.id   AF-F6D4G4-F1
#
_cell.length_a   1.000
_cell.length_b   1.000
_cell.length_c   1.000
_cell.angle_alpha   90.00
_cell.angle_beta   90.00
_cell.angle_gamma   90.00
#
_symmetry.space_group_name_H-M   'P 1'
#
loop_
_entity.id
_entity.type
_entity.pdbx_description
1 polymer ?
#
loop_
_entity_poly.entity_id
_entity_poly.type
_entity_poly.pdbx_seq_one_letter_code
_entity_poly.pdbx_strand_id
1 'polypeptide(L)'
;MVQDTIKDIIMWRPIIIATAIVVAIYFVSDMLSGQSLLFSGFLLAGIAVGFMVGGNIKAGLINGAITGVIAGIITTIMLIIYLLIEGLSASVMGSIGGTLAMYIAVEIVIAIAGGAIGFFINSETEFANEENDESEIPEN
;
A
#
# COMPACT_ATOMS: atom_id res chain seq x y z
N MET A 1 -24.55 -0.43 15.18
CA MET A 1 -23.80 -1.57 15.75
C MET A 1 -22.81 -2.21 14.78
N VAL A 2 -23.01 -2.19 13.45
CA VAL A 2 -21.98 -2.63 12.47
C VAL A 2 -20.97 -1.53 12.11
N GLN A 3 -21.40 -0.26 12.19
CA GLN A 3 -20.58 0.88 11.77
C GLN A 3 -19.41 1.18 12.72
N ASP A 4 -19.52 0.79 13.99
CA ASP A 4 -18.47 0.99 14.98
C ASP A 4 -17.29 0.01 14.76
N THR A 5 -17.57 -1.22 14.30
CA THR A 5 -16.54 -2.26 14.14
C THR A 5 -15.57 -1.99 12.98
N ILE A 6 -16.01 -1.36 11.89
CA ILE A 6 -15.14 -1.03 10.75
C ILE A 6 -14.23 0.15 11.08
N LYS A 7 -14.76 1.12 11.84
CA LYS A 7 -14.01 2.32 12.20
C LYS A 7 -12.79 1.99 13.08
N ASP A 8 -12.91 0.95 13.90
CA ASP A 8 -11.83 0.46 14.75
C ASP A 8 -10.77 -0.35 13.99
N ILE A 9 -11.08 -0.85 12.78
CA ILE A 9 -10.14 -1.62 11.95
C ILE A 9 -9.24 -0.70 11.11
N ILE A 10 -9.72 0.51 10.76
CA ILE A 10 -9.01 1.43 9.87
C ILE A 10 -7.97 2.21 10.66
N MET A 11 -6.69 2.01 10.31
CA MET A 11 -5.56 2.69 10.94
C MET A 11 -4.91 3.68 10.00
N TRP A 12 -5.26 4.95 10.19
CA TRP A 12 -4.81 6.05 9.33
C TRP A 12 -3.30 6.29 9.35
N ARG A 13 -2.64 6.08 10.49
CA ARG A 13 -1.19 6.28 10.62
C ARG A 13 -0.39 5.37 9.66
N PRO A 14 -0.56 4.03 9.68
CA PRO A 14 0.04 3.15 8.68
C PRO A 14 -0.27 3.55 7.23
N ILE A 15 -1.54 3.90 6.94
CA ILE A 15 -1.98 4.27 5.60
C ILE A 15 -1.22 5.50 5.08
N ILE A 16 -1.09 6.54 5.91
CA ILE A 16 -0.38 7.78 5.55
C ILE A 16 1.10 7.50 5.29
N ILE A 17 1.76 6.71 6.16
CA ILE A 17 3.18 6.36 6.02
C ILE A 17 3.41 5.61 4.71
N ALA A 18 2.61 4.58 4.45
CA ALA A 18 2.77 3.78 3.23
C ALA A 18 2.43 4.55 1.96
N THR A 19 1.42 5.42 2.00
CA THR A 19 1.12 6.33 0.89
C THR A 19 2.32 7.22 0.59
N ALA A 20 2.95 7.79 1.61
CA ALA A 20 4.15 8.61 1.44
C ALA A 20 5.31 7.82 0.81
N ILE A 21 5.48 6.54 1.18
CA ILE A 21 6.46 5.63 0.56
C ILE A 21 6.18 5.45 -0.93
N VAL A 22 4.94 5.13 -1.32
CA VAL A 22 4.58 4.96 -2.74
C VAL A 22 4.87 6.23 -3.53
N VAL A 23 4.43 7.38 -3.01
CA VAL A 23 4.62 8.68 -3.69
C VAL A 23 6.10 9.00 -3.85
N ALA A 24 6.92 8.76 -2.82
CA ALA A 24 8.36 8.97 -2.89
C ALA A 24 9.02 8.04 -3.92
N ILE A 25 8.68 6.75 -3.92
CA ILE A 25 9.19 5.77 -4.90
C ILE A 25 8.77 6.17 -6.32
N TYR A 26 7.51 6.55 -6.52
CA TYR A 26 7.00 6.98 -7.82
C TYR A 26 7.76 8.22 -8.32
N PHE A 27 7.91 9.24 -7.48
CA PHE A 27 8.63 10.45 -7.83
C PHE A 27 10.09 10.18 -8.22
N VAL A 28 10.80 9.37 -7.42
CA VAL A 28 12.22 9.08 -7.69
C VAL A 28 12.40 8.15 -8.89
N SER A 29 11.59 7.09 -8.98
CA SER A 29 11.79 6.05 -9.99
C SER A 29 11.24 6.49 -11.34
N ASP A 30 9.98 6.88 -11.39
CA ASP A 30 9.28 7.17 -12.64
C ASP A 30 9.71 8.53 -13.18
N MET A 31 9.66 9.58 -12.35
CA MET A 31 9.90 10.95 -12.82
C MET A 31 11.38 11.30 -12.97
N LEU A 32 12.27 10.81 -12.10
CA LEU A 32 13.70 11.14 -12.18
C LEU A 32 14.53 10.12 -12.94
N SER A 33 14.23 8.82 -12.83
CA SER A 33 15.04 7.77 -13.47
C SER A 33 14.42 7.17 -14.74
N GLY A 34 13.14 7.45 -15.03
CA GLY A 34 12.42 6.86 -16.16
C GLY A 34 12.19 5.35 -16.03
N GLN A 35 12.35 4.79 -14.82
CA GLN A 35 12.14 3.38 -14.53
C GLN A 35 10.90 3.21 -13.65
N SER A 36 9.98 2.36 -14.08
CA SER A 36 8.76 2.14 -13.32
C SER A 36 8.99 1.09 -12.23
N LEU A 37 9.04 1.56 -10.98
CA LEU A 37 8.98 0.71 -9.77
C LEU A 37 7.62 0.80 -9.08
N LEU A 38 6.60 1.26 -9.80
CA LEU A 38 5.28 1.58 -9.25
C LEU A 38 4.65 0.37 -8.55
N PHE A 39 4.54 -0.77 -9.25
CA PHE A 39 3.95 -1.98 -8.69
C PHE A 39 4.74 -2.55 -7.51
N SER A 40 6.07 -2.52 -7.57
CA SER A 40 6.92 -2.91 -6.44
C SER A 40 6.73 -1.98 -5.24
N GLY A 41 6.57 -0.67 -5.48
CA GLY A 41 6.27 0.32 -4.46
C GLY A 41 4.92 0.09 -3.79
N PHE A 42 3.87 -0.21 -4.55
CA PHE A 42 2.56 -0.57 -4.01
C PHE A 42 2.60 -1.86 -3.19
N LEU A 43 3.34 -2.88 -3.66
CA LEU A 43 3.51 -4.12 -2.91
C LEU A 43 4.21 -3.85 -1.57
N LEU A 44 5.32 -3.10 -1.59
CA LEU A 44 6.07 -2.72 -0.40
C LEU A 44 5.23 -1.89 0.58
N ALA A 45 4.46 -0.94 0.07
CA ALA A 45 3.55 -0.12 0.87
C ALA A 45 2.44 -0.95 1.52
N GLY A 46 1.87 -1.90 0.76
CA GLY A 46 0.93 -2.88 1.30
C GLY A 46 1.56 -3.71 2.42
N ILE A 47 2.77 -4.23 2.21
CA ILE A 47 3.52 -4.98 3.23
C ILE A 47 3.73 -4.13 4.48
N ALA A 48 4.19 -2.89 4.33
CA ALA A 48 4.41 -1.98 5.44
C ALA A 48 3.11 -1.73 6.23
N VAL A 49 1.98 -1.53 5.54
CA VAL A 49 0.67 -1.36 6.19
C VAL A 49 0.26 -2.63 6.93
N GLY A 50 0.31 -3.79 6.28
CA GLY A 50 -0.05 -5.06 6.91
C GLY A 50 0.77 -5.35 8.15
N PHE A 51 2.07 -5.08 8.09
CA PHE A 51 3.00 -5.27 9.20
C PHE A 51 2.72 -4.30 10.36
N MET A 52 2.53 -3.01 10.07
CA MET A 52 2.24 -2.01 11.11
C MET A 52 0.84 -2.15 11.70
N VAL A 53 -0.10 -2.74 10.95
CA VAL A 53 -1.48 -2.89 11.39
C VAL A 53 -1.63 -4.01 12.41
N GLY A 54 -0.99 -5.15 12.14
CA GLY A 54 -1.02 -6.33 13.00
C GLY A 54 -2.43 -6.85 13.29
N GLY A 55 -2.53 -7.67 14.33
CA GLY A 55 -3.78 -8.21 14.84
C GLY A 55 -4.37 -9.33 13.97
N ASN A 56 -5.16 -8.99 12.94
CA ASN A 56 -5.79 -10.01 12.09
C ASN A 56 -5.61 -9.71 10.60
N ILE A 57 -5.65 -10.77 9.78
CA ILE A 57 -5.49 -10.68 8.32
C ILE A 57 -6.50 -9.72 7.67
N LYS A 58 -7.72 -9.62 8.21
CA LYS A 58 -8.75 -8.72 7.66
C LYS A 58 -8.34 -7.26 7.78
N ALA A 59 -7.70 -6.89 8.90
CA ALA A 59 -7.19 -5.54 9.10
C ALA A 59 -6.08 -5.22 8.09
N GLY A 60 -5.14 -6.15 7.86
CA GLY A 60 -4.11 -6.01 6.83
C GLY A 60 -4.70 -5.83 5.43
N LEU A 61 -5.67 -6.66 5.05
CA LEU A 61 -6.35 -6.59 3.75
C LEU A 61 -7.10 -5.25 3.55
N ILE A 62 -7.88 -4.82 4.55
CA ILE A 62 -8.70 -3.60 4.47
C ILE A 62 -7.81 -2.35 4.40
N ASN A 63 -6.82 -2.25 5.29
CA ASN A 63 -5.92 -1.10 5.28
C ASN A 63 -5.06 -1.09 4.00
N GLY A 64 -4.61 -2.26 3.53
CA GLY A 64 -3.94 -2.41 2.23
C GLY A 64 -4.80 -1.93 1.06
N ALA A 65 -6.08 -2.30 1.02
CA ALA A 65 -7.02 -1.81 0.00
C ALA A 65 -7.18 -0.28 0.03
N ILE A 66 -7.34 0.30 1.22
CA ILE A 66 -7.48 1.76 1.39
C ILE A 66 -6.20 2.47 0.94
N THR A 67 -5.02 1.96 1.33
CA THR A 67 -3.74 2.47 0.84
C THR A 67 -3.65 2.39 -0.68
N GLY A 68 -4.04 1.26 -1.27
CA GLY A 68 -4.09 1.08 -2.73
C GLY A 68 -4.96 2.12 -3.42
N VAL A 69 -6.16 2.38 -2.89
CA VAL A 69 -7.07 3.42 -3.44
C VAL A 69 -6.44 4.80 -3.34
N ILE A 70 -5.96 5.19 -2.15
CA ILE A 70 -5.45 6.55 -1.90
C ILE A 70 -4.18 6.79 -2.72
N ALA A 71 -3.20 5.89 -2.61
CA ALA A 71 -1.95 6.02 -3.35
C ALA A 71 -2.16 5.87 -4.86
N GLY A 72 -3.09 5.03 -5.31
CA GLY A 72 -3.41 4.85 -6.73
C GLY A 72 -4.03 6.08 -7.36
N ILE A 73 -4.95 6.73 -6.64
CA ILE A 73 -5.50 8.02 -7.08
C ILE A 73 -4.39 9.08 -7.17
N ILE A 74 -3.53 9.18 -6.16
CA ILE A 74 -2.46 10.18 -6.14
C ILE A 74 -1.47 9.96 -7.29
N THR A 75 -0.96 8.74 -7.45
CA THR A 75 0.00 8.40 -8.52
C THR A 75 -0.62 8.55 -9.91
N THR A 76 -1.89 8.19 -10.08
CA THR A 76 -2.63 8.44 -11.32
C THR A 76 -2.77 9.93 -11.63
N ILE A 77 -3.07 10.77 -10.63
CA ILE A 77 -3.12 12.23 -10.80
C ILE A 77 -1.74 12.76 -11.22
N MET A 78 -0.67 12.29 -10.58
CA MET A 78 0.69 12.69 -10.95
C MET A 78 1.03 12.28 -12.39
N LEU A 79 0.67 11.06 -12.80
CA LEU A 79 0.85 10.58 -14.17
C LEU A 79 0.08 11.44 -15.18
N ILE A 80 -1.17 11.79 -14.89
CA ILE A 80 -1.97 12.68 -15.74
C ILE A 80 -1.27 14.04 -15.90
N ILE A 81 -0.78 14.62 -14.80
CA ILE A 81 -0.04 15.90 -14.83
C ILE A 81 1.23 15.76 -15.68
N TYR A 82 1.97 14.65 -15.51
CA TYR A 82 3.19 14.37 -16.27
C TYR A 82 2.91 14.29 -17.79
N LEU A 83 1.90 13.53 -18.21
CA LEU A 83 1.50 13.41 -19.61
C LEU A 83 1.04 14.74 -20.23
N LEU A 84 0.39 15.60 -19.43
CA LEU A 84 0.02 16.95 -19.86
C LEU A 84 1.25 17.83 -20.10
N ILE A 85 2.29 17.72 -19.26
CA ILE A 85 3.55 18.46 -19.42
C ILE A 85 4.30 17.98 -20.68
N GLU A 86 4.23 16.69 -21.02
CA GLU A 86 4.78 16.13 -22.26
C GLU A 86 4.03 16.56 -23.54
N GLY A 87 2.89 17.26 -23.40
CA GLY A 87 2.13 17.78 -24.53
C GLY A 87 1.08 16.83 -25.09
N LEU A 88 0.69 15.78 -24.35
CA LEU A 88 -0.40 14.90 -24.75
C LEU A 88 -1.72 15.68 -24.80
N SER A 89 -2.42 15.62 -25.94
CA SER A 89 -3.66 16.37 -26.11
C SER A 89 -4.80 15.81 -25.24
N ALA A 90 -5.68 16.69 -24.78
CA ALA A 90 -6.84 16.30 -23.96
C ALA A 90 -7.77 15.27 -24.64
N SER A 91 -7.81 15.28 -25.97
CA SER A 91 -8.55 14.28 -26.76
C SER A 91 -8.00 12.87 -26.61
N VAL A 92 -6.67 12.71 -26.59
CA VAL A 92 -6.02 11.41 -26.38
C VAL A 92 -6.14 10.99 -24.91
N MET A 93 -6.10 11.95 -23.99
CA MET A 93 -6.29 11.69 -22.56
C MET A 93 -7.67 11.08 -22.24
N GLY A 94 -8.73 11.52 -22.95
CA GLY A 94 -10.06 10.91 -22.84
C GLY A 94 -10.12 9.45 -23.34
N SER A 95 -9.25 9.08 -24.28
CA SER A 95 -9.19 7.72 -24.83
C SER A 95 -8.42 6.72 -23.95
N ILE A 96 -7.51 7.20 -23.10
CA ILE A 96 -6.70 6.35 -22.20
C ILE A 96 -7.32 6.16 -20.81
N GLY A 97 -8.48 6.78 -20.53
CA GLY A 97 -9.14 6.69 -19.22
C GLY A 97 -9.43 5.26 -18.76
N GLY A 98 -9.73 4.36 -19.70
CA GLY A 98 -9.91 2.92 -19.39
C GLY A 98 -8.63 2.25 -18.90
N THR A 99 -7.48 2.60 -19.49
CA THR A 99 -6.17 2.11 -19.06
C THR A 99 -5.81 2.64 -17.68
N LEU A 100 -6.06 3.92 -17.41
CA LEU A 100 -5.81 4.53 -16.09
C LEU A 100 -6.68 3.88 -15.00
N ALA A 101 -7.94 3.61 -15.29
CA ALA A 101 -8.82 2.89 -14.36
C ALA A 101 -8.33 1.46 -14.09
N MET A 102 -7.81 0.78 -15.12
CA MET A 102 -7.21 -0.55 -14.97
C MET A 102 -5.95 -0.52 -14.11
N TYR A 103 -5.11 0.51 -14.22
CA TYR A 103 -3.94 0.66 -13.35
C TYR A 103 -4.33 0.79 -11.88
N ILE A 104 -5.28 1.66 -11.55
CA ILE A 104 -5.78 1.79 -10.17
C ILE A 104 -6.30 0.45 -9.65
N ALA A 105 -7.05 -0.30 -10.48
CA ALA A 105 -7.56 -1.61 -10.07
C ALA A 105 -6.42 -2.59 -9.75
N VAL A 106 -5.37 -2.63 -10.56
CA VAL A 106 -4.19 -3.49 -10.35
C VAL A 106 -3.42 -3.05 -9.10
N GLU A 107 -3.20 -1.75 -8.92
CA GLU A 107 -2.52 -1.18 -7.75
C GLU A 107 -3.23 -1.53 -6.44
N ILE A 108 -4.57 -1.47 -6.42
CA ILE A 108 -5.38 -1.90 -5.28
C ILE A 108 -5.16 -3.40 -4.98
N VAL A 109 -5.22 -4.26 -6.01
CA VAL A 109 -5.02 -5.71 -5.83
C VAL A 109 -3.63 -5.99 -5.27
N ILE A 110 -2.60 -5.31 -5.77
CA ILE A 110 -1.22 -5.45 -5.29
C ILE A 110 -1.10 -4.97 -3.83
N ALA A 111 -1.68 -3.83 -3.48
CA ALA A 111 -1.64 -3.31 -2.12
C ALA A 111 -2.37 -4.23 -1.12
N ILE A 112 -3.47 -4.86 -1.54
CA ILE A 112 -4.17 -5.89 -0.76
C ILE A 112 -3.27 -7.10 -0.52
N ALA A 113 -2.63 -7.61 -1.58
CA ALA A 113 -1.70 -8.73 -1.47
C ALA A 113 -0.53 -8.40 -0.54
N GLY A 114 0.03 -7.19 -0.66
CA GLY A 114 1.04 -6.68 0.26
C GLY A 114 0.53 -6.62 1.69
N GLY A 115 -0.67 -6.12 1.93
CA GLY A 115 -1.30 -6.08 3.25
C GLY A 115 -1.43 -7.46 3.92
N ALA A 116 -1.77 -8.48 3.13
CA ALA A 116 -1.79 -9.86 3.61
C ALA A 116 -0.38 -10.38 3.97
N ILE A 117 0.60 -10.14 3.09
CA ILE A 117 1.99 -10.55 3.31
C ILE A 117 2.57 -9.86 4.56
N GLY A 118 2.35 -8.56 4.70
CA GLY A 118 2.79 -7.79 5.86
C GLY A 118 2.22 -8.31 7.17
N PHE A 119 0.94 -8.70 7.19
CA PHE A 119 0.33 -9.35 8.34
C PHE A 119 1.05 -10.67 8.70
N PHE A 120 1.32 -11.54 7.73
CA PHE A 120 2.01 -12.81 8.01
C PHE A 120 3.43 -12.60 8.55
N ILE A 121 4.14 -11.59 8.03
CA ILE A 121 5.48 -11.23 8.55
C ILE A 121 5.37 -10.74 10.00
N ASN A 122 4.40 -9.89 10.32
CA ASN A 122 4.20 -9.40 11.68
C ASN A 122 3.80 -10.53 12.64
N SER A 123 2.88 -11.43 12.25
CA SER A 123 2.49 -12.54 13.11
C SER A 123 3.67 -13.47 13.42
N GLU A 124 4.48 -13.81 12.41
CA GLU A 124 5.67 -14.64 12.62
C GLU A 124 6.68 -13.94 13.55
N THR A 125 6.83 -12.63 13.42
CA THR A 125 7.72 -11.84 14.27
C THR A 125 7.24 -11.81 15.73
N GLU A 126 5.93 -11.74 15.96
CA GLU A 126 5.34 -11.80 17.31
C GLU A 126 5.57 -13.18 17.95
N PHE A 127 5.29 -14.27 17.23
CA PHE A 127 5.55 -15.63 17.72
C PHE A 127 7.02 -15.85 18.09
N ALA A 128 7.95 -15.40 17.25
CA ALA A 128 9.38 -15.54 17.51
C ALA A 128 9.82 -14.75 18.77
N ASN A 129 9.19 -13.62 19.07
CA ASN A 129 9.51 -12.85 20.28
C ASN A 129 8.99 -13.54 21.54
N GLU A 130 7.78 -14.12 21.50
CA GLU A 130 7.20 -14.86 22.63
C GLU A 130 8.04 -16.09 23.00
N GLU A 131 8.54 -16.86 22.02
CA GLU A 131 9.40 -18.02 22.27
C GLU A 131 10.73 -17.64 22.95
N ASN A 132 11.31 -16.50 22.58
CA ASN A 132 12.55 -16.01 23.19
C ASN A 132 12.31 -15.58 24.65
N ASP A 133 11.21 -14.90 24.95
CA ASP A 133 10.87 -14.45 26.31
C ASP A 133 10.62 -15.63 27.27
N GLU A 134 10.03 -16.74 26.81
CA GLU A 134 9.85 -17.95 27.62
C GLU A 134 11.18 -18.69 27.90
N SER A 135 12.14 -18.61 26.99
CA SER A 135 13.46 -19.26 27.14
C SER A 135 14.41 -18.54 28.10
N GLU A 136 14.14 -17.27 28.44
CA GLU A 136 14.93 -16.47 29.38
C GLU A 136 14.49 -16.62 30.85
N ILE A 137 13.45 -17.40 31.15
CA ILE A 137 13.04 -17.68 32.53
C ILE A 137 14.07 -18.64 33.16
N PRO A 138 14.88 -18.20 34.15
CA PRO A 138 15.88 -19.08 34.74
C PRO A 138 15.19 -20.21 35.50
N GLU A 139 15.54 -21.46 35.18
CA GLU A 139 15.19 -22.64 35.98
C GLU A 139 15.73 -22.44 37.41
N ASN A 140 14.85 -22.09 38.35
CA ASN A 140 15.11 -22.10 39.79
C ASN A 140 14.59 -23.39 40.42
#